data_AF-A0A285PMT8-F1
#
_entry.id   AF-A0A285PMT8-F1
#
_cell.length_a   1.000
_cell.length_b   1.000
_cell.length_c   1.000
_cell.angle_alpha   90.00
_cell.angle_beta   90.00
_cell.angle_gamma   90.00
#
_symmetry.space_group_name_H-M   'P 1'
#
loop_
_entity.id
_entity.type
_entity.pdbx_description
1 polymer ?
#
loop_
_entity_poly.entity_id
_entity_poly.type
_entity_poly.pdbx_seq_one_letter_code
_entity_poly.pdbx_strand_id
1 'polypeptide(L)'
;MNVSKFWRPERRNRRIGTKSSGYSQSNDMRIPSSWCDKTGKLTLFHELLERPYEMEAIIYGCDITILYETPKEGFSYGCSPADVIKLLKLVAIDVPPLPDIIVFRQPTRKQRQQNPVWGRFFYYSEFGKHKGSAIVLEAQKIGDSLIWPRRMSLEDRDEYNRLNDDGHRFVETKRDFRAELTEDAIRSTLLFRTFLHELGHWADYSYKVIFGNSAIDGEYDNDTAEDLYFARPTSEREVYAHAFADKYRKRLKNAGEIPFAPEPFELPERMQE
;
A
#
# COMPACT_ATOMS: atom_id res chain seq x y z
N MET A 1 55.87 -0.94 -17.35
CA MET A 1 56.01 0.34 -16.64
C MET A 1 54.62 0.78 -16.18
N ASN A 2 54.37 0.61 -14.89
CA ASN A 2 53.12 0.92 -14.20
C ASN A 2 53.33 2.24 -13.45
N VAL A 3 52.41 3.20 -13.59
CA VAL A 3 52.36 4.36 -12.69
C VAL A 3 50.98 4.40 -12.04
N SER A 4 50.99 4.07 -10.76
CA SER A 4 49.87 4.09 -9.81
C SER A 4 49.18 5.46 -9.75
N LYS A 5 47.84 5.47 -9.84
CA LYS A 5 47.01 6.61 -9.45
C LYS A 5 47.09 6.78 -7.93
N PHE A 6 47.83 7.78 -7.46
CA PHE A 6 47.81 8.23 -6.08
C PHE A 6 46.43 8.82 -5.71
N TRP A 7 45.77 8.26 -4.70
CA TRP A 7 44.61 8.88 -4.05
C TRP A 7 45.11 9.95 -3.06
N ARG A 8 44.71 11.21 -3.27
CA ARG A 8 45.11 12.36 -2.45
C ARG A 8 43.91 12.88 -1.64
N PRO A 9 43.87 12.71 -0.31
CA PRO A 9 42.74 13.09 0.54
C PRO A 9 42.52 14.61 0.69
N GLU A 10 43.47 15.45 0.25
CA GLU A 10 43.39 16.92 0.43
C GLU A 10 42.49 17.64 -0.60
N ARG A 11 42.02 16.97 -1.65
CA ARG A 11 41.13 17.61 -2.64
C ARG A 11 39.67 17.58 -2.17
N ARG A 12 39.34 18.45 -1.22
CA ARG A 12 37.95 18.76 -0.89
C ARG A 12 37.27 19.35 -2.14
N ASN A 13 36.19 18.73 -2.60
CA ASN A 13 35.43 19.23 -3.74
C ASN A 13 34.95 20.67 -3.42
N ARG A 14 35.44 21.66 -4.17
CA ARG A 14 35.20 23.10 -3.94
C ARG A 14 33.72 23.51 -3.97
N ARG A 15 32.83 22.60 -4.40
CA ARG A 15 31.39 22.85 -4.47
C ARG A 15 30.62 22.40 -3.23
N ILE A 16 31.23 21.69 -2.28
CA ILE A 16 30.56 21.25 -1.03
C ILE A 16 29.96 22.48 -0.33
N GLY A 17 28.63 22.52 -0.18
CA GLY A 17 27.90 23.64 0.43
C GLY A 17 27.29 24.66 -0.55
N THR A 18 27.45 24.49 -1.87
CA THR A 18 26.78 25.32 -2.90
C THR A 18 25.50 24.65 -3.41
N LYS A 19 24.58 25.40 -4.06
CA LYS A 19 23.41 24.82 -4.77
C LYS A 19 23.78 23.76 -5.81
N SER A 20 25.00 23.83 -6.34
CA SER A 20 25.62 22.89 -7.27
C SER A 20 26.32 21.68 -6.59
N SER A 21 26.26 21.59 -5.26
CA SER A 21 26.71 20.42 -4.49
C SER A 21 25.53 19.46 -4.34
N GLY A 22 25.60 18.30 -5.00
CA GLY A 22 24.59 17.25 -4.87
C GLY A 22 24.25 16.49 -6.14
N TYR A 23 24.77 16.89 -7.31
CA TYR A 23 24.56 16.14 -8.54
C TYR A 23 25.74 15.18 -8.79
N SER A 24 25.90 14.16 -7.95
CA SER A 24 26.69 12.98 -8.29
C SER A 24 25.73 11.92 -8.84
N GLN A 25 26.18 11.15 -9.84
CA GLN A 25 25.46 9.99 -10.40
C GLN A 25 25.19 8.87 -9.36
N SER A 26 25.60 9.07 -8.09
CA SER A 26 25.44 8.12 -6.98
C SER A 26 24.70 8.72 -5.78
N ASN A 27 23.90 9.78 -5.99
CA ASN A 27 22.85 10.20 -5.05
C ASN A 27 21.53 9.49 -5.36
N ASP A 28 21.61 8.20 -5.67
CA ASP A 28 20.45 7.34 -5.62
C ASP A 28 20.07 7.28 -4.14
N MET A 29 19.12 8.12 -3.73
CA MET A 29 18.58 8.27 -2.37
C MET A 29 17.86 7.00 -1.89
N ARG A 30 18.29 5.82 -2.37
CA ARG A 30 17.73 4.49 -2.10
C ARG A 30 17.36 4.42 -0.65
N ILE A 31 16.07 4.25 -0.40
CA ILE A 31 15.57 3.77 0.89
C ILE A 31 16.42 2.54 1.22
N PRO A 32 17.18 2.53 2.33
CA PRO A 32 17.87 1.33 2.75
C PRO A 32 16.81 0.25 2.92
N SER A 33 16.84 -0.79 2.09
CA SER A 33 16.27 -2.08 2.43
C SER A 33 17.21 -2.68 3.48
N SER A 34 17.21 -2.12 4.68
CA SER A 34 17.92 -2.73 5.78
C SER A 34 17.11 -3.96 6.16
N TRP A 35 17.58 -5.12 5.72
CA TRP A 35 17.18 -6.44 6.23
C TRP A 35 17.47 -6.61 7.73
N CYS A 36 17.83 -5.55 8.45
CA CYS A 36 18.23 -5.56 9.84
C CYS A 36 17.81 -4.21 10.44
N ASP A 37 17.06 -4.21 11.54
CA ASP A 37 16.96 -3.04 12.40
C ASP A 37 18.29 -2.78 13.14
N LYS A 38 18.32 -1.75 13.99
CA LYS A 38 19.49 -1.40 14.81
C LYS A 38 19.88 -2.49 15.82
N THR A 39 19.04 -3.52 15.99
CA THR A 39 19.25 -4.66 16.88
C THR A 39 19.61 -5.95 16.14
N GLY A 40 19.72 -5.92 14.80
CA GLY A 40 20.05 -7.07 13.97
C GLY A 40 18.85 -7.93 13.56
N LYS A 41 17.61 -7.50 13.84
CA LYS A 41 16.39 -8.24 13.49
C LYS A 41 15.95 -7.93 12.06
N LEU A 42 15.64 -8.95 11.28
CA LEU A 42 15.06 -8.85 9.94
C LEU A 42 13.65 -8.24 9.99
N THR A 43 13.57 -6.91 10.06
CA THR A 43 12.30 -6.17 9.88
C THR A 43 12.38 -5.38 8.59
N LEU A 44 11.49 -5.69 7.66
CA LEU A 44 11.32 -4.90 6.45
C LEU A 44 10.81 -3.51 6.84
N PHE A 45 11.23 -2.47 6.12
CA PHE A 45 10.95 -1.08 6.50
C PHE A 45 9.45 -0.73 6.61
N HIS A 46 8.57 -1.52 5.97
CA HIS A 46 7.12 -1.35 6.01
C HIS A 46 6.49 -1.96 7.26
N GLU A 47 7.22 -2.84 7.96
CA GLU A 47 6.84 -3.47 9.23
C GLU A 47 7.14 -2.58 10.44
N LEU A 48 7.91 -1.50 10.24
CA LEU A 48 8.22 -0.53 11.28
C LEU A 48 7.08 0.48 11.43
N LEU A 49 6.28 0.28 12.48
CA LEU A 49 5.35 1.26 13.03
C LEU A 49 5.97 1.90 14.26
N GLU A 50 5.88 3.22 14.40
CA GLU A 50 6.59 3.93 15.47
C GLU A 50 5.92 3.70 16.83
N ARG A 51 4.60 3.94 16.92
CA ARG A 51 3.74 3.70 18.10
C ARG A 51 2.28 3.49 17.66
N PRO A 52 1.95 2.35 17.05
CA PRO A 52 0.61 2.10 16.54
C PRO A 52 -0.38 1.93 17.70
N TYR A 53 -1.61 2.36 17.48
CA TYR A 53 -2.76 1.89 18.24
C TYR A 53 -3.17 0.53 17.71
N GLU A 54 -3.76 -0.30 18.58
CA GLU A 54 -4.19 -1.66 18.28
C GLU A 54 -5.71 -1.75 18.52
N MET A 55 -6.40 -2.41 17.59
CA MET A 55 -7.82 -2.72 17.68
C MET A 55 -8.03 -4.13 17.17
N GLU A 56 -8.71 -4.96 17.94
CA GLU A 56 -9.13 -6.29 17.49
C GLU A 56 -10.56 -6.23 16.96
N ALA A 57 -10.81 -6.92 15.85
CA ALA A 57 -12.13 -7.03 15.25
C ALA A 57 -12.43 -8.48 14.88
N ILE A 58 -13.62 -8.96 15.23
CA ILE A 58 -14.10 -10.26 14.80
C ILE A 58 -15.11 -10.05 13.68
N ILE A 59 -14.81 -10.58 12.49
CA ILE A 59 -15.66 -10.48 11.29
C ILE A 59 -15.96 -11.90 10.82
N TYR A 60 -17.22 -12.32 10.96
CA TYR A 60 -17.69 -13.68 10.62
C TYR A 60 -16.83 -14.82 11.23
N GLY A 61 -16.28 -14.61 12.42
CA GLY A 61 -15.43 -15.60 13.11
C GLY A 61 -13.96 -15.56 12.71
N CYS A 62 -13.55 -14.65 11.83
CA CYS A 62 -12.14 -14.34 11.59
C CYS A 62 -11.71 -13.22 12.53
N ASP A 63 -10.63 -13.45 13.27
CA ASP A 63 -9.96 -12.44 14.08
C ASP A 63 -9.06 -11.59 13.17
N ILE A 64 -9.20 -10.28 13.26
CA ILE A 64 -8.41 -9.31 12.50
C ILE A 64 -7.82 -8.30 13.46
N THR A 65 -6.50 -8.19 13.44
CA THR A 65 -5.77 -7.16 14.17
C THR A 65 -5.61 -5.93 13.29
N ILE A 66 -6.10 -4.79 13.76
CA ILE A 66 -5.94 -3.50 13.08
C ILE A 66 -4.91 -2.66 13.84
N LEU A 67 -3.84 -2.29 13.15
CA LEU A 67 -2.78 -1.43 13.65
C LEU A 67 -2.85 -0.07 12.96
N TYR A 68 -2.77 1.03 13.68
CA TYR A 68 -2.86 2.35 13.04
C TYR A 68 -2.04 3.43 13.72
N GLU A 69 -1.34 4.21 12.91
CA GLU A 69 -0.64 5.43 13.33
C GLU A 69 -1.54 6.64 13.15
N THR A 70 -1.47 7.60 14.08
CA THR A 70 -2.14 8.91 13.89
C THR A 70 -1.54 9.61 12.65
N PRO A 71 -2.37 10.02 11.67
CA PRO A 71 -1.90 10.82 10.55
C PRO A 71 -1.23 12.10 11.04
N LYS A 72 -0.13 12.49 10.39
CA LYS A 72 0.46 13.81 10.62
C LYS A 72 -0.51 14.90 10.16
N GLU A 73 -0.35 16.11 10.70
CA GLU A 73 -1.16 17.26 10.26
C GLU A 73 -1.10 17.43 8.73
N GLY A 74 -2.28 17.57 8.11
CA GLY A 74 -2.45 17.64 6.66
C GLY A 74 -2.33 16.30 5.92
N PHE A 75 -2.23 15.18 6.64
CA PHE A 75 -2.35 13.83 6.08
C PHE A 75 -3.68 13.20 6.46
N SER A 76 -4.17 12.31 5.60
CA SER A 76 -5.33 11.47 5.87
C SER A 76 -5.21 10.12 5.20
N TYR A 77 -5.85 9.11 5.80
CA TYR A 77 -6.10 7.82 5.16
C TYR A 77 -7.41 7.83 4.34
N GLY A 78 -8.18 8.91 4.36
CA GLY A 78 -9.54 9.01 3.79
C GLY A 78 -10.56 8.08 4.46
N CYS A 79 -10.15 7.25 5.40
CA CYS A 79 -10.99 6.28 6.09
C CYS A 79 -10.44 5.96 7.48
N SER A 80 -11.32 5.49 8.34
CA SER A 80 -11.01 4.99 9.68
C SER A 80 -10.94 3.46 9.71
N PRO A 81 -10.36 2.87 10.78
CA PRO A 81 -10.50 1.44 11.06
C PRO A 81 -11.96 0.96 11.01
N ALA A 82 -12.89 1.75 11.54
CA ALA A 82 -14.32 1.43 11.53
C ALA A 82 -14.90 1.37 10.11
N ASP A 83 -14.49 2.27 9.21
CA ASP A 83 -14.88 2.22 7.80
C ASP A 83 -14.41 0.92 7.12
N VAL A 84 -13.17 0.50 7.38
CA VAL A 84 -12.61 -0.74 6.82
C VAL A 84 -13.37 -1.96 7.35
N ILE A 85 -13.66 -2.02 8.65
CA ILE A 85 -14.49 -3.07 9.25
C ILE A 85 -15.87 -3.14 8.59
N LYS A 86 -16.49 -1.98 8.36
CA LYS A 86 -17.80 -1.88 7.69
C LYS A 86 -17.73 -2.41 6.26
N LEU A 87 -16.73 -2.00 5.49
CA LEU A 87 -16.52 -2.51 4.13
C LEU A 87 -16.27 -4.02 4.12
N LEU A 88 -15.42 -4.52 5.03
CA LEU A 88 -15.15 -5.95 5.15
C LEU A 88 -16.40 -6.75 5.46
N LYS A 89 -17.28 -6.29 6.37
CA LYS A 89 -18.55 -6.97 6.67
C LYS A 89 -19.47 -7.11 5.44
N LEU A 90 -19.39 -6.18 4.49
CA LEU A 90 -20.16 -6.21 3.24
C LEU A 90 -19.58 -7.19 2.20
N VAL A 91 -18.28 -7.47 2.27
CA VAL A 91 -17.54 -8.25 1.26
C VAL A 91 -17.22 -9.67 1.75
N ALA A 92 -16.97 -9.85 3.05
CA ALA A 92 -16.50 -11.09 3.67
C ALA A 92 -17.44 -12.29 3.48
N ILE A 93 -18.74 -12.05 3.23
CA ILE A 93 -19.69 -13.13 2.89
C ILE A 93 -19.21 -13.93 1.68
N ASP A 94 -18.57 -13.24 0.72
CA ASP A 94 -18.18 -13.79 -0.56
C ASP A 94 -16.66 -14.07 -0.67
N VAL A 95 -15.89 -13.78 0.40
CA VAL A 95 -14.43 -13.74 0.38
C VAL A 95 -13.83 -14.44 1.61
N PRO A 96 -13.50 -15.73 1.49
CA PRO A 96 -12.76 -16.46 2.52
C PRO A 96 -11.26 -16.61 2.16
N PRO A 97 -10.35 -16.61 3.16
CA PRO A 97 -10.45 -16.00 4.48
C PRO A 97 -10.16 -14.49 4.41
N LEU A 98 -10.29 -13.79 5.53
CA LEU A 98 -9.84 -12.40 5.67
C LEU A 98 -8.34 -12.35 6.04
N PRO A 99 -7.64 -11.24 5.76
CA PRO A 99 -6.25 -11.10 6.19
C PRO A 99 -6.16 -11.01 7.71
N ASP A 100 -5.02 -11.43 8.26
CA ASP A 100 -4.77 -11.43 9.70
C ASP A 100 -4.61 -10.01 10.26
N ILE A 101 -3.94 -9.14 9.47
CA ILE A 101 -3.54 -7.80 9.91
C ILE A 101 -3.97 -6.73 8.89
N ILE A 102 -4.49 -5.61 9.40
CA ILE A 102 -4.70 -4.39 8.60
C ILE A 102 -3.93 -3.25 9.24
N VAL A 103 -3.15 -2.54 8.44
CA VAL A 103 -2.24 -1.51 8.95
C VAL A 103 -2.52 -0.17 8.29
N PHE A 104 -2.76 0.87 9.09
CA PHE A 104 -2.77 2.26 8.64
C PHE A 104 -1.44 2.90 9.00
N ARG A 105 -0.66 3.20 7.96
CA ARG A 105 0.73 3.62 8.10
C ARG A 105 0.97 5.04 7.61
N GLN A 106 1.72 5.82 8.39
CA GLN A 106 2.20 7.13 7.97
C GLN A 106 3.53 7.01 7.20
N PRO A 107 3.56 7.22 5.87
CA PRO A 107 4.80 7.11 5.12
C PRO A 107 5.81 8.20 5.50
N THR A 108 7.09 7.84 5.44
CA THR A 108 8.19 8.80 5.62
C THR A 108 8.35 9.70 4.39
N ARG A 109 9.01 10.85 4.57
CA ARG A 109 9.29 11.78 3.46
C ARG A 109 10.04 11.13 2.30
N LYS A 110 10.99 10.23 2.58
CA LYS A 110 11.79 9.54 1.55
C LYS A 110 10.93 8.58 0.74
N GLN A 111 10.04 7.83 1.38
CA GLN A 111 9.14 6.89 0.71
C GLN A 111 8.18 7.60 -0.24
N ARG A 112 7.54 8.68 0.19
CA ARG A 112 6.67 9.47 -0.68
C ARG A 112 7.38 10.01 -1.92
N GLN A 113 8.66 10.35 -1.82
CA GLN A 113 9.43 10.90 -2.94
C GLN A 113 9.90 9.83 -3.92
N GLN A 114 10.10 8.59 -3.47
CA GLN A 114 10.67 7.54 -4.31
C GLN A 114 9.64 6.53 -4.80
N ASN A 115 8.72 6.11 -3.94
CA ASN A 115 7.73 5.07 -4.22
C ASN A 115 6.40 5.40 -3.51
N PRO A 116 5.69 6.46 -3.93
CA PRO A 116 4.35 6.73 -3.39
C PRO A 116 3.42 5.59 -3.77
N VAL A 117 2.73 5.03 -2.77
CA VAL A 117 1.69 4.02 -2.98
C VAL A 117 0.45 4.39 -2.17
N TRP A 118 -0.70 3.86 -2.59
CA TRP A 118 -1.94 3.98 -1.83
C TRP A 118 -2.00 2.88 -0.75
N GLY A 119 -1.65 1.65 -1.11
CA GLY A 119 -1.62 0.52 -0.19
C GLY A 119 -0.78 -0.61 -0.75
N ARG A 120 -0.66 -1.69 0.02
CA ARG A 120 0.10 -2.91 -0.31
C ARG A 120 -0.46 -4.11 0.41
N PHE A 121 -0.44 -5.26 -0.25
CA PHE A 121 -0.64 -6.56 0.35
C PHE A 121 0.69 -7.29 0.61
N PHE A 122 0.77 -7.97 1.75
CA PHE A 122 1.87 -8.84 2.15
C PHE A 122 1.32 -10.23 2.49
N TYR A 123 1.85 -11.26 1.85
CA TYR A 123 1.50 -12.66 2.12
C TYR A 123 1.84 -13.07 3.56
N TYR A 124 2.94 -12.55 4.08
CA TYR A 124 3.37 -12.69 5.46
C TYR A 124 4.16 -11.45 5.88
N SER A 125 3.93 -10.99 7.10
CA SER A 125 4.59 -9.83 7.69
C SER A 125 4.66 -9.96 9.22
N GLU A 126 5.64 -9.30 9.82
CA GLU A 126 5.80 -9.25 11.28
C GLU A 126 5.69 -7.82 11.84
N PHE A 127 4.52 -7.46 12.37
CA PHE A 127 4.28 -6.17 13.03
C PHE A 127 4.38 -6.31 14.55
N GLY A 128 5.60 -6.20 15.08
CA GLY A 128 5.85 -6.30 16.52
C GLY A 128 5.58 -7.71 17.04
N LYS A 129 4.49 -7.89 17.80
CA LYS A 129 4.03 -9.20 18.30
C LYS A 129 3.10 -9.93 17.33
N HIS A 130 2.57 -9.23 16.33
CA HIS A 130 1.58 -9.75 15.38
C HIS A 130 2.27 -10.29 14.14
N LYS A 131 1.78 -11.41 13.64
CA LYS A 131 2.35 -12.12 12.49
C LYS A 131 1.23 -12.66 11.62
N GLY A 132 1.38 -12.51 10.32
CA GLY A 132 0.41 -13.03 9.35
C GLY A 132 0.36 -12.22 8.07
N SER A 133 -0.64 -12.53 7.26
CA SER A 133 -0.97 -11.77 6.06
C SER A 133 -1.41 -10.35 6.44
N ALA A 134 -1.00 -9.37 5.66
CA ALA A 134 -1.28 -7.96 5.98
C ALA A 134 -1.67 -7.13 4.77
N ILE A 135 -2.66 -6.26 4.97
CA ILE A 135 -2.96 -5.15 4.07
C ILE A 135 -2.54 -3.86 4.73
N VAL A 136 -1.67 -3.10 4.07
CA VAL A 136 -1.19 -1.79 4.54
C VAL A 136 -1.81 -0.68 3.69
N LEU A 137 -2.44 0.30 4.34
CA LEU A 137 -2.95 1.53 3.75
C LEU A 137 -2.05 2.70 4.15
N GLU A 138 -1.58 3.49 3.19
CA GLU A 138 -0.66 4.60 3.46
C GLU A 138 -1.37 5.95 3.50
N ALA A 139 -1.04 6.77 4.50
CA ALA A 139 -1.57 8.12 4.64
C ALA A 139 -1.11 9.03 3.50
N GLN A 140 -2.05 9.79 2.95
CA GLN A 140 -1.84 10.69 1.83
C GLN A 140 -1.88 12.13 2.28
N LYS A 141 -1.08 12.99 1.66
CA LYS A 141 -1.05 14.41 2.02
C LYS A 141 -2.17 15.15 1.29
N ILE A 142 -3.12 15.69 2.03
CA ILE A 142 -4.21 16.51 1.49
C ILE A 142 -3.62 17.77 0.85
N GLY A 143 -4.16 18.17 -0.29
CA GLY A 143 -3.71 19.34 -1.05
C GLY A 143 -2.41 19.10 -1.85
N ASP A 144 -1.79 17.92 -1.74
CA ASP A 144 -0.69 17.56 -2.64
C ASP A 144 -1.24 17.29 -4.06
N SER A 145 -0.37 17.35 -5.07
CA SER A 145 -0.80 17.20 -6.47
C SER A 145 -0.41 15.84 -7.04
N LEU A 146 -1.40 15.14 -7.60
CA LEU A 146 -1.16 14.07 -8.57
C LEU A 146 -0.76 14.69 -9.90
N ILE A 147 0.30 14.19 -10.53
CA ILE A 147 0.82 14.71 -11.80
C ILE A 147 0.89 13.58 -12.80
N TRP A 148 0.24 13.76 -13.95
CA TRP A 148 0.21 12.79 -15.03
C TRP A 148 0.75 13.40 -16.33
N PRO A 149 1.63 12.71 -17.07
CA PRO A 149 2.16 13.22 -18.33
C PRO A 149 1.09 13.25 -19.42
N ARG A 150 1.19 14.19 -20.38
CA ARG A 150 0.25 14.23 -21.53
C ARG A 150 0.34 13.00 -22.44
N ARG A 151 1.52 12.36 -22.49
CA ARG A 151 1.73 11.09 -23.18
C ARG A 151 1.76 9.99 -22.13
N MET A 152 0.73 9.16 -22.14
CA MET A 152 0.54 8.05 -21.20
C MET A 152 0.75 6.73 -21.93
N SER A 153 1.31 5.74 -21.22
CA SER A 153 1.15 4.34 -21.61
C SER A 153 -0.32 3.93 -21.52
N LEU A 154 -0.67 2.72 -21.97
CA LEU A 154 -2.02 2.19 -21.80
C LEU A 154 -2.35 2.01 -20.31
N GLU A 155 -1.41 1.44 -19.55
CA GLU A 155 -1.53 1.24 -18.09
C GLU A 155 -1.72 2.58 -17.35
N ASP A 156 -0.90 3.59 -17.67
CA ASP A 156 -1.03 4.93 -17.06
C ASP A 156 -2.38 5.59 -17.38
N ARG A 157 -2.93 5.33 -18.57
CA ARG A 157 -4.21 5.87 -19.00
C ARG A 157 -5.36 5.19 -18.25
N ASP A 158 -5.28 3.88 -18.06
CA ASP A 158 -6.28 3.14 -17.29
C ASP A 158 -6.28 3.60 -15.83
N GLU A 159 -5.11 3.78 -15.22
CA GLU A 159 -5.02 4.32 -13.85
C GLU A 159 -5.50 5.78 -13.77
N TYR A 160 -5.16 6.61 -14.75
CA TYR A 160 -5.69 7.98 -14.86
C TYR A 160 -7.22 8.00 -14.89
N ASN A 161 -7.84 7.11 -15.69
CA ASN A 161 -9.30 7.01 -15.77
C ASN A 161 -9.90 6.56 -14.45
N ARG A 162 -9.32 5.53 -13.81
CA ARG A 162 -9.79 5.06 -12.49
C ARG A 162 -9.69 6.15 -11.42
N LEU A 163 -8.64 6.98 -11.46
CA LEU A 163 -8.51 8.10 -10.52
C LEU A 163 -9.58 9.18 -10.78
N ASN A 164 -9.90 9.48 -12.03
CA ASN A 164 -11.05 10.35 -12.33
C ASN A 164 -12.36 9.75 -11.79
N ASP A 165 -12.57 8.45 -11.95
CA ASP A 165 -13.75 7.74 -11.44
C ASP A 165 -13.83 7.71 -9.90
N ASP A 166 -12.69 7.88 -9.22
CA ASP A 166 -12.61 8.05 -7.77
C ASP A 166 -12.89 9.48 -7.32
N GLY A 167 -13.00 10.42 -8.26
CA GLY A 167 -13.30 11.82 -7.98
C GLY A 167 -12.09 12.75 -8.02
N HIS A 168 -10.91 12.28 -8.42
CA HIS A 168 -9.76 13.16 -8.65
C HIS A 168 -10.01 14.04 -9.86
N ARG A 169 -10.05 15.37 -9.67
CA ARG A 169 -10.35 16.32 -10.74
C ARG A 169 -9.07 16.79 -11.42
N PHE A 170 -8.72 16.16 -12.54
CA PHE A 170 -7.57 16.56 -13.32
C PHE A 170 -7.83 17.81 -14.14
N VAL A 171 -6.95 18.80 -14.00
CA VAL A 171 -6.90 20.01 -14.82
C VAL A 171 -5.71 19.91 -15.75
N GLU A 172 -5.94 20.16 -17.04
CA GLU A 172 -4.88 20.19 -18.04
C GLU A 172 -4.03 21.46 -17.89
N THR A 173 -2.71 21.29 -17.83
CA THR A 173 -1.74 22.38 -17.91
C THR A 173 -1.00 22.33 -19.25
N LYS A 174 -0.11 23.31 -19.49
CA LYS A 174 0.75 23.30 -20.68
C LYS A 174 1.65 22.05 -20.78
N ARG A 175 1.92 21.35 -19.68
CA ARG A 175 2.94 20.27 -19.62
C ARG A 175 2.37 18.92 -19.20
N ASP A 176 1.34 18.91 -18.37
CA ASP A 176 0.85 17.74 -17.64
C ASP A 176 -0.63 17.90 -17.26
N PHE A 177 -1.23 16.83 -16.77
CA PHE A 177 -2.51 16.86 -16.06
C PHE A 177 -2.24 16.87 -14.56
N ARG A 178 -2.99 17.69 -13.80
CA ARG A 178 -2.83 17.78 -12.35
C ARG A 178 -4.16 17.67 -11.62
N ALA A 179 -4.21 16.86 -10.58
CA ALA A 179 -5.33 16.81 -9.66
C ALA A 179 -4.84 17.07 -8.24
N GLU A 180 -5.60 17.87 -7.48
CA GLU A 180 -5.36 18.06 -6.06
C GLU A 180 -5.96 16.88 -5.27
N LEU A 181 -5.21 16.37 -4.30
CA LEU A 181 -5.66 15.34 -3.39
C LEU A 181 -6.67 15.90 -2.39
N THR A 182 -7.94 15.57 -2.58
CA THR A 182 -9.04 15.92 -1.67
C THR A 182 -9.40 14.73 -0.79
N GLU A 183 -10.00 15.00 0.37
CA GLU A 183 -10.38 13.96 1.34
C GLU A 183 -11.30 12.90 0.72
N ASP A 184 -12.34 13.32 -0.01
CA ASP A 184 -13.31 12.43 -0.64
C ASP A 184 -12.67 11.54 -1.72
N ALA A 185 -11.75 12.11 -2.51
CA ALA A 185 -11.07 11.37 -3.56
C ALA A 185 -10.04 10.39 -2.97
N ILE A 186 -9.31 10.80 -1.92
CA ILE A 186 -8.42 9.91 -1.16
C ILE A 186 -9.24 8.73 -0.59
N ARG A 187 -10.40 9.01 0.04
CA ARG A 187 -11.32 7.99 0.55
C ARG A 187 -11.75 7.01 -0.52
N SER A 188 -12.22 7.51 -1.67
CA SER A 188 -12.68 6.63 -2.74
C SER A 188 -11.56 5.74 -3.27
N THR A 189 -10.36 6.31 -3.44
CA THR A 189 -9.20 5.54 -3.91
C THR A 189 -8.73 4.52 -2.88
N LEU A 190 -8.53 4.92 -1.62
CA LEU A 190 -7.99 4.01 -0.60
C LEU A 190 -9.00 2.94 -0.19
N LEU A 191 -10.20 3.35 0.23
CA LEU A 191 -11.16 2.44 0.83
C LEU A 191 -11.92 1.63 -0.22
N PHE A 192 -12.47 2.28 -1.25
CA PHE A 192 -13.38 1.62 -2.18
C PHE A 192 -12.70 1.03 -3.42
N ARG A 193 -11.39 1.21 -3.58
CA ARG A 193 -10.64 0.68 -4.73
C ARG A 193 -9.38 -0.07 -4.30
N THR A 194 -8.40 0.61 -3.70
CA THR A 194 -7.13 0.00 -3.30
C THR A 194 -7.34 -1.10 -2.28
N PHE A 195 -8.09 -0.87 -1.20
CA PHE A 195 -8.32 -1.91 -0.20
C PHE A 195 -8.99 -3.17 -0.80
N LEU A 196 -9.98 -3.00 -1.67
CA LEU A 196 -10.61 -4.12 -2.37
C LEU A 196 -9.65 -4.83 -3.34
N HIS A 197 -8.73 -4.10 -3.96
CA HIS A 197 -7.69 -4.66 -4.83
C HIS A 197 -6.68 -5.49 -4.02
N GLU A 198 -6.18 -4.97 -2.90
CA GLU A 198 -5.31 -5.72 -1.99
C GLU A 198 -6.02 -6.96 -1.43
N LEU A 199 -7.31 -6.85 -1.09
CA LEU A 199 -8.13 -8.00 -0.69
C LEU A 199 -8.29 -9.02 -1.84
N GLY A 200 -8.31 -8.56 -3.09
CA GLY A 200 -8.32 -9.41 -4.27
C GLY A 200 -7.03 -10.23 -4.42
N HIS A 201 -5.86 -9.65 -4.12
CA HIS A 201 -4.61 -10.41 -4.07
C HIS A 201 -4.66 -11.50 -3.00
N TRP A 202 -5.15 -11.18 -1.81
CA TRP A 202 -5.29 -12.15 -0.73
C TRP A 202 -6.26 -13.27 -1.09
N ALA A 203 -7.41 -12.93 -1.69
CA ALA A 203 -8.39 -13.91 -2.12
C ALA A 203 -7.82 -14.86 -3.19
N ASP A 204 -7.05 -14.36 -4.16
CA ASP A 204 -6.41 -15.20 -5.19
C ASP A 204 -5.44 -16.20 -4.56
N TYR A 205 -4.58 -15.70 -3.68
CA TYR A 205 -3.59 -16.51 -2.98
C TYR A 205 -4.25 -17.56 -2.10
N SER A 206 -5.23 -17.16 -1.30
CA SER A 206 -5.91 -18.07 -0.38
C SER A 206 -6.61 -19.19 -1.12
N TYR A 207 -7.29 -18.88 -2.23
CA TYR A 207 -7.97 -19.88 -3.03
C TYR A 207 -6.99 -20.88 -3.67
N LYS A 208 -5.86 -20.40 -4.19
CA LYS A 208 -4.92 -21.22 -4.97
C LYS A 208 -3.85 -21.92 -4.12
N VAL A 209 -3.48 -21.36 -2.98
CA VAL A 209 -2.38 -21.83 -2.13
C VAL A 209 -2.90 -22.41 -0.82
N ILE A 210 -3.75 -21.69 -0.08
CA ILE A 210 -4.18 -22.12 1.25
C ILE A 210 -5.26 -23.20 1.19
N PHE A 211 -6.24 -23.03 0.31
CA PHE A 211 -7.36 -23.97 0.18
C PHE A 211 -7.18 -25.02 -0.92
N GLY A 212 -6.05 -24.99 -1.63
CA GLY A 212 -5.70 -26.03 -2.60
C GLY A 212 -6.58 -26.08 -3.85
N ASN A 213 -7.42 -25.08 -4.14
CA ASN A 213 -8.24 -25.04 -5.35
C ASN A 213 -7.44 -24.58 -6.59
N SER A 214 -6.18 -25.01 -6.70
CA SER A 214 -5.38 -24.77 -7.89
C SER A 214 -5.98 -25.53 -9.08
N ALA A 215 -5.81 -25.03 -10.31
CA ALA A 215 -6.34 -25.66 -11.53
C ALA A 215 -5.70 -27.03 -11.87
N ILE A 216 -4.87 -27.56 -10.96
CA ILE A 216 -4.28 -28.88 -11.04
C ILE A 216 -4.93 -29.68 -9.91
N ASP A 217 -5.96 -30.47 -10.24
CA ASP A 217 -6.60 -31.41 -9.32
C ASP A 217 -5.52 -32.37 -8.76
N GLY A 218 -5.05 -32.11 -7.54
CA GLY A 218 -4.04 -32.92 -6.88
C GLY A 218 -3.70 -32.37 -5.49
N GLU A 219 -3.55 -33.27 -4.52
CA GLU A 219 -3.03 -33.04 -3.16
C GLU A 219 -1.57 -32.54 -3.19
N TYR A 220 -1.31 -31.38 -3.77
CA TYR A 220 -0.01 -30.73 -3.61
C TYR A 220 0.10 -30.16 -2.20
N ASP A 221 1.31 -30.24 -1.61
CA ASP A 221 1.60 -29.50 -0.39
C ASP A 221 1.54 -27.98 -0.65
N ASN A 222 1.37 -27.21 0.42
CA ASN A 222 1.24 -25.75 0.32
C ASN A 222 2.48 -25.10 -0.32
N ASP A 223 3.67 -25.68 -0.11
CA ASP A 223 4.93 -25.19 -0.65
C ASP A 223 4.92 -25.28 -2.19
N THR A 224 4.49 -26.41 -2.75
CA THR A 224 4.37 -26.58 -4.20
C THR A 224 3.29 -25.66 -4.78
N ALA A 225 2.16 -25.50 -4.10
CA ALA A 225 1.10 -24.59 -4.53
C ALA A 225 1.56 -23.13 -4.55
N GLU A 226 2.38 -22.74 -3.57
CA GLU A 226 2.99 -21.42 -3.47
C GLU A 226 3.98 -21.17 -4.63
N ASP A 227 4.86 -22.12 -4.91
CA ASP A 227 5.81 -22.04 -6.03
C ASP A 227 5.09 -21.86 -7.37
N LEU A 228 4.02 -22.64 -7.60
CA LEU A 228 3.19 -22.53 -8.80
C LEU A 228 2.46 -21.18 -8.87
N TYR A 229 1.97 -20.67 -7.74
CA TYR A 229 1.33 -19.36 -7.69
C TYR A 229 2.30 -18.23 -8.03
N PHE A 230 3.53 -18.25 -7.50
CA PHE A 230 4.54 -17.24 -7.77
C PHE A 230 5.22 -17.38 -9.14
N ALA A 231 5.16 -18.56 -9.77
CA ALA A 231 5.58 -18.76 -11.15
C ALA A 231 4.65 -18.06 -12.17
N ARG A 232 3.42 -17.70 -11.78
CA ARG A 232 2.48 -16.98 -12.65
C ARG A 232 2.97 -15.57 -12.95
N PRO A 233 2.75 -15.06 -14.18
CA PRO A 233 3.07 -13.67 -14.51
C PRO A 233 2.41 -12.69 -13.54
N THR A 234 3.16 -11.68 -13.10
CA THR A 234 2.61 -10.62 -12.23
C THR A 234 1.40 -9.94 -12.87
N SER A 235 1.42 -9.71 -14.18
CA SER A 235 0.27 -9.13 -14.91
C SER A 235 -1.02 -9.95 -14.74
N GLU A 236 -0.94 -11.28 -14.67
CA GLU A 236 -2.11 -12.13 -14.46
C GLU A 236 -2.68 -11.96 -13.04
N ARG A 237 -1.79 -11.85 -12.05
CA ARG A 237 -2.18 -11.62 -10.64
C ARG A 237 -2.79 -10.22 -10.45
N GLU A 238 -2.24 -9.20 -11.10
CA GLU A 238 -2.79 -7.84 -11.12
C GLU A 238 -4.18 -7.78 -11.77
N VAL A 239 -4.36 -8.48 -12.90
CA VAL A 239 -5.66 -8.56 -13.58
C VAL A 239 -6.71 -9.18 -12.67
N TYR A 240 -6.38 -10.25 -11.94
CA TYR A 240 -7.31 -10.85 -10.97
C TYR A 240 -7.70 -9.85 -9.88
N ALA A 241 -6.72 -9.19 -9.24
CA ALA A 241 -6.96 -8.25 -8.16
C ALA A 241 -7.81 -7.04 -8.61
N HIS A 242 -7.55 -6.49 -9.80
CA HIS A 242 -8.40 -5.46 -10.39
C HIS A 242 -9.83 -5.97 -10.68
N ALA A 243 -9.97 -7.13 -11.32
CA ALA A 243 -11.28 -7.69 -11.65
C ALA A 243 -12.10 -7.97 -10.38
N PHE A 244 -11.46 -8.45 -9.32
CA PHE A 244 -12.05 -8.63 -8.01
C PHE A 244 -12.54 -7.30 -7.43
N ALA A 245 -11.68 -6.28 -7.39
CA ALA A 245 -12.02 -4.97 -6.87
C ALA A 245 -13.19 -4.33 -7.63
N ASP A 246 -13.15 -4.38 -8.97
CA ASP A 246 -14.20 -3.83 -9.83
C ASP A 246 -15.53 -4.56 -9.65
N LYS A 247 -15.50 -5.90 -9.51
CA LYS A 247 -16.70 -6.71 -9.24
C LYS A 247 -17.39 -6.26 -7.96
N TYR A 248 -16.67 -6.20 -6.84
CA TYR A 248 -17.25 -5.82 -5.55
C TYR A 248 -17.64 -4.35 -5.53
N ARG A 249 -16.79 -3.45 -6.03
CA ARG A 249 -17.11 -2.03 -6.10
C ARG A 249 -18.39 -1.79 -6.89
N LYS A 250 -18.56 -2.46 -8.04
CA LYS A 250 -19.79 -2.37 -8.84
C LYS A 250 -21.00 -2.97 -8.12
N ARG A 251 -20.86 -4.14 -7.48
CA ARG A 251 -21.93 -4.77 -6.69
C ARG A 251 -22.42 -3.83 -5.58
N LEU A 252 -21.50 -3.35 -4.76
CA LEU A 252 -21.79 -2.49 -3.61
C LEU A 252 -22.37 -1.14 -4.05
N LYS A 253 -21.86 -0.54 -5.15
CA LYS A 253 -22.43 0.69 -5.74
C LYS A 253 -23.87 0.46 -6.20
N ASN A 254 -24.14 -0.63 -6.90
CA ASN A 254 -25.49 -0.95 -7.40
C ASN A 254 -26.48 -1.23 -6.26
N ALA A 255 -26.00 -1.79 -5.15
CA ALA A 255 -26.80 -2.00 -3.94
C ALA A 255 -27.00 -0.73 -3.11
N GLY A 256 -26.34 0.38 -3.46
CA GLY A 256 -26.37 1.62 -2.66
C GLY A 256 -25.60 1.52 -1.34
N GLU A 257 -24.74 0.50 -1.18
CA GLU A 257 -23.96 0.27 0.03
C GLU A 257 -22.69 1.13 0.05
N ILE A 258 -22.14 1.50 -1.10
CA ILE A 258 -21.05 2.47 -1.22
C ILE A 258 -21.38 3.60 -2.24
N PRO A 259 -20.92 4.83 -2.00
CA PRO A 259 -20.18 5.27 -0.81
C PRO A 259 -21.11 5.41 0.41
N PHE A 260 -20.65 4.90 1.56
CA PHE A 260 -21.29 5.18 2.85
C PHE A 260 -20.59 6.34 3.57
N ALA A 261 -21.31 6.98 4.49
CA ALA A 261 -20.80 8.09 5.29
C ALA A 261 -19.58 7.68 6.13
N PRO A 262 -18.55 8.55 6.24
CA PRO A 262 -17.34 8.24 7.00
C PRO A 262 -17.64 8.05 8.49
N GLU A 263 -17.09 6.98 9.03
CA GLU A 263 -17.04 6.75 10.47
C GLU A 263 -15.85 7.53 11.08
N PRO A 264 -15.98 8.11 12.28
CA PRO A 264 -14.94 8.93 12.89
C PRO A 264 -13.63 8.15 13.08
N PHE A 265 -12.50 8.84 12.88
CA PHE A 265 -11.18 8.30 13.20
C PHE A 265 -10.92 8.47 14.71
N GLU A 266 -11.44 7.54 15.51
CA GLU A 266 -11.26 7.56 16.96
C GLU A 266 -9.90 6.97 17.34
N LEU A 267 -9.12 7.71 18.14
CA LEU A 267 -7.94 7.18 18.80
C LEU A 267 -8.37 6.67 20.18
N PRO A 268 -8.07 5.41 20.53
CA PRO A 268 -8.31 4.91 21.87
C PRO A 268 -7.50 5.76 22.85
N GLU A 269 -8.05 5.97 24.05
CA GLU A 269 -7.26 6.54 25.13
C GLU A 269 -6.02 5.67 25.34
N ARG A 270 -4.83 6.24 25.19
CA ARG A 270 -3.61 5.54 25.57
C ARG A 270 -3.69 5.35 27.08
N MET A 271 -3.85 4.10 27.52
CA MET A 271 -3.58 3.77 28.91
C MET A 271 -2.15 4.22 29.19
N GLN A 272 -2.00 5.12 30.17
CA GLN A 272 -0.70 5.56 30.63
C GLN A 272 -0.02 4.34 31.24
N GLU A 273 0.94 3.76 30.52
CA GLU A 273 1.94 2.85 31.10
C GLU A 273 2.99 3.63 31.90
#